data_AF-A0A1N6Q218-F1
#
_entry.id   AF-A0A1N6Q218-F1
#
_cell.length_a   1.000
_cell.length_b   1.000
_cell.length_c   1.000
_cell.angle_alpha   90.00
_cell.angle_beta   90.00
_cell.angle_gamma   90.00
#
_symmetry.space_group_name_H-M   'P 1'
#
loop_
_entity.id
_entity.type
_entity.pdbx_description
1 polymer ?
#
loop_
_entity_poly.entity_id
_entity_poly.type
_entity_poly.pdbx_seq_one_letter_code
_entity_poly.pdbx_strand_id
1 'polypeptide(L)'
;MNTSNWIGLFNRAFKAMDYRLEQVLQLQSCREHWIQAELSLYAYFYDNLEIWTDADIGNGKKADLYAVDEQGRNTMVAEIKCLGDYSQSKCLEGDWSIRNDIERLQQVDCSTRLFILVIPHLDEGHAETRVGARLRAENWAGQEGQAVDVALSSASVRIWAV
;
A
#
# COMPACT_ATOMS: atom_id res chain seq x y z
N MET A 1 12.92 10.72 6.47
CA MET A 1 12.01 11.28 5.44
C MET A 1 10.69 11.68 6.07
N ASN A 2 9.97 12.67 5.53
CA ASN A 2 8.60 12.97 5.96
C ASN A 2 7.57 12.20 5.11
N THR A 3 6.29 12.24 5.50
CA THR A 3 5.18 11.54 4.83
C THR A 3 5.09 11.84 3.33
N SER A 4 5.18 13.12 2.94
CA SER A 4 5.10 13.52 1.53
C SER A 4 6.24 12.95 0.68
N ASN A 5 7.45 12.84 1.24
CA ASN A 5 8.58 12.24 0.54
C ASN A 5 8.36 10.74 0.33
N TRP A 6 7.81 10.03 1.32
CA TRP A 6 7.48 8.60 1.19
C TRP A 6 6.39 8.34 0.15
N ILE A 7 5.32 9.13 0.18
CA ILE A 7 4.26 9.07 -0.84
C ILE A 7 4.85 9.36 -2.24
N GLY A 8 5.72 10.36 -2.34
CA GLY A 8 6.41 10.70 -3.58
C GLY A 8 7.27 9.56 -4.12
N LEU A 9 8.00 8.86 -3.25
CA LEU A 9 8.80 7.68 -3.61
C LEU A 9 7.91 6.57 -4.16
N PHE A 10 6.87 6.18 -3.41
CA PHE A 10 5.98 5.10 -3.85
C PHE A 10 5.23 5.45 -5.14
N ASN A 11 4.79 6.69 -5.33
CA ASN A 11 4.22 7.13 -6.60
C ASN A 11 5.19 6.94 -7.78
N ARG A 12 6.48 7.28 -7.62
CA ARG A 12 7.47 7.03 -8.68
C ARG A 12 7.71 5.54 -8.90
N ALA A 13 7.81 4.75 -7.83
CA ALA A 13 8.02 3.31 -7.90
C ALA A 13 6.86 2.61 -8.63
N PHE A 14 5.60 2.93 -8.29
CA PHE A 14 4.42 2.39 -8.98
C PHE A 14 4.41 2.72 -10.46
N LYS A 15 4.73 3.97 -10.84
CA LYS A 15 4.85 4.37 -12.24
C LYS A 15 5.98 3.62 -12.96
N ALA A 16 7.09 3.34 -12.29
CA ALA A 16 8.20 2.61 -12.88
C ALA A 16 7.89 1.12 -13.09
N MET A 17 7.01 0.54 -12.28
CA MET A 17 6.61 -0.88 -12.39
C MET A 17 5.31 -1.11 -13.16
N ASP A 18 4.65 -0.07 -13.68
CA ASP A 18 3.32 -0.11 -14.33
C ASP A 18 3.14 -1.33 -15.25
N TYR A 19 4.00 -1.45 -16.27
CA TYR A 19 3.95 -2.54 -17.24
C TYR A 19 4.10 -3.94 -16.62
N ARG A 20 4.92 -4.08 -15.58
CA ARG A 20 5.14 -5.37 -14.89
C ARG A 20 4.00 -5.68 -13.94
N LEU A 21 3.43 -4.65 -13.32
CA LEU A 21 2.31 -4.78 -12.40
C LEU A 21 1.10 -5.38 -13.12
N GLU A 22 0.83 -5.02 -14.36
CA GLU A 22 -0.23 -5.63 -15.19
C GLU A 22 -0.17 -7.17 -15.17
N GLN A 23 1.01 -7.74 -15.43
CA GLN A 23 1.20 -9.20 -15.42
C GLN A 23 1.02 -9.78 -14.01
N VAL A 24 1.49 -9.07 -12.99
CA VAL A 24 1.39 -9.51 -11.59
C VAL A 24 -0.06 -9.56 -11.14
N LEU A 25 -0.89 -8.60 -11.57
CA LEU A 25 -2.31 -8.56 -11.19
C LEU A 25 -3.10 -9.78 -11.70
N GLN A 26 -2.64 -10.43 -12.78
CA GLN A 26 -3.22 -11.67 -13.31
C GLN A 26 -2.87 -12.92 -12.49
N LEU A 27 -1.90 -12.82 -11.56
CA LEU A 27 -1.49 -13.94 -10.72
C LEU A 27 -2.50 -14.20 -9.60
N GLN A 28 -2.74 -15.47 -9.30
CA GLN A 28 -3.68 -15.88 -8.25
C GLN A 28 -3.09 -15.75 -6.83
N SER A 29 -1.77 -15.65 -6.70
CA SER A 29 -1.05 -15.57 -5.43
C SER A 29 0.19 -14.67 -5.53
N CYS A 30 0.70 -14.23 -4.36
CA CYS A 30 1.97 -13.51 -4.20
C CYS A 30 2.04 -12.06 -4.73
N ARG A 31 0.90 -11.46 -5.11
CA ARG A 31 0.86 -10.09 -5.66
C ARG A 31 1.41 -9.06 -4.68
N GLU A 32 0.95 -9.07 -3.43
CA GLU A 32 1.44 -8.15 -2.39
C GLU A 32 2.93 -8.31 -2.13
N HIS A 33 3.42 -9.55 -1.97
CA HIS A 33 4.85 -9.80 -1.75
C HIS A 33 5.73 -9.35 -2.92
N TRP A 34 5.24 -9.48 -4.17
CA TRP A 34 5.96 -8.96 -5.33
C TRP A 34 6.03 -7.43 -5.31
N ILE A 35 4.90 -6.77 -5.00
CA ILE A 35 4.84 -5.30 -4.88
C ILE A 35 5.77 -4.81 -3.77
N GLN A 36 5.77 -5.48 -2.61
CA GLN A 36 6.68 -5.19 -1.50
C GLN A 36 8.14 -5.24 -1.95
N ALA A 37 8.55 -6.32 -2.61
CA ALA A 37 9.91 -6.49 -3.11
C ALA A 37 10.30 -5.39 -4.11
N GLU A 38 9.41 -5.07 -5.07
CA GLU A 38 9.68 -4.04 -6.08
C GLU A 38 9.76 -2.62 -5.48
N LEU A 39 8.95 -2.30 -4.48
CA LEU A 39 9.05 -1.03 -3.76
C LEU A 39 10.37 -0.93 -3.00
N SER A 40 10.80 -2.00 -2.31
CA SER A 40 12.10 -2.05 -1.63
C SER A 40 13.26 -1.93 -2.59
N LEU A 41 13.24 -2.65 -3.73
CA LEU A 41 14.30 -2.58 -4.73
C LEU A 41 14.37 -1.19 -5.38
N TYR A 42 13.21 -0.58 -5.68
CA TYR A 42 13.17 0.78 -6.23
C TYR A 42 13.79 1.78 -5.27
N ALA A 43 13.39 1.75 -3.99
CA ALA A 43 13.94 2.64 -2.96
C ALA A 43 15.46 2.49 -2.83
N TYR A 44 15.96 1.26 -2.84
CA TYR A 44 17.39 0.98 -2.72
C TYR A 44 18.17 1.50 -3.93
N PHE A 45 17.76 1.15 -5.15
CA PHE A 45 18.53 1.48 -6.35
C PHE A 45 18.42 2.95 -6.79
N TYR A 46 17.30 3.62 -6.53
CA TYR A 46 17.07 4.97 -7.03
C TYR A 46 17.26 6.06 -5.98
N ASP A 47 16.98 5.76 -4.70
CA ASP A 47 17.02 6.74 -3.63
C ASP A 47 18.02 6.39 -2.51
N ASN A 48 18.73 5.26 -2.62
CA ASN A 48 19.66 4.73 -1.60
C ASN A 48 18.99 4.61 -0.21
N LEU A 49 17.76 4.11 -0.21
CA LEU A 49 16.93 3.92 0.98
C LEU A 49 16.62 2.45 1.18
N GLU A 50 16.74 2.00 2.42
CA GLU A 50 16.38 0.64 2.80
C GLU A 50 14.93 0.59 3.27
N ILE A 51 14.15 -0.26 2.62
CA ILE A 51 12.79 -0.63 3.05
C ILE A 51 12.78 -2.14 3.24
N TRP A 52 12.39 -2.55 4.43
CA TRP A 52 12.40 -3.93 4.90
C TRP A 52 10.99 -4.47 5.05
N THR A 53 10.84 -5.79 5.11
CA THR A 53 9.57 -6.49 5.38
C THR A 53 9.64 -7.15 6.75
N ASP A 54 8.50 -7.52 7.31
CA ASP A 54 8.40 -8.36 8.52
C ASP A 54 8.72 -7.67 9.87
N ALA A 55 8.65 -6.34 9.98
CA ALA A 55 8.74 -5.67 11.29
C ALA A 55 7.57 -6.07 12.19
N ASP A 56 7.86 -6.50 13.42
CA ASP A 56 6.85 -6.72 14.44
C ASP A 56 6.18 -5.39 14.81
N ILE A 57 4.86 -5.37 14.69
CA ILE A 57 4.01 -4.23 15.00
C ILE A 57 3.05 -4.54 16.15
N GLY A 58 3.32 -5.62 16.90
CA GLY A 58 2.55 -6.08 18.03
C GLY A 58 1.50 -7.14 17.67
N ASN A 59 1.00 -7.81 18.71
CA ASN A 59 -0.05 -8.84 18.61
C ASN A 59 0.27 -9.99 17.63
N GLY A 60 1.55 -10.32 17.47
CA GLY A 60 2.02 -11.37 16.55
C GLY A 60 1.81 -11.05 15.06
N LYS A 61 1.63 -9.76 14.73
CA LYS A 61 1.46 -9.26 13.37
C LYS A 61 2.72 -8.52 12.91
N LYS A 62 2.86 -8.41 11.60
CA LYS A 62 3.99 -7.75 10.97
C LYS A 62 3.53 -6.73 9.95
N ALA A 63 4.28 -5.64 9.83
CA ALA A 63 4.09 -4.69 8.73
C ALA A 63 4.59 -5.28 7.42
N ASP A 64 3.90 -4.95 6.34
CA ASP A 64 4.34 -5.31 4.99
C ASP A 64 5.66 -4.62 4.64
N LEU A 65 5.76 -3.33 4.93
CA LEU A 65 6.98 -2.55 4.74
C LEU A 65 7.29 -1.69 5.96
N TYR A 66 8.58 -1.52 6.24
CA TYR A 66 9.05 -0.55 7.21
C TYR A 66 10.43 0.01 6.85
N ALA A 67 10.74 1.19 7.38
CA ALA A 67 12.06 1.80 7.32
C ALA A 67 12.45 2.30 8.70
N VAL A 68 13.74 2.21 9.05
CA VAL A 68 14.27 2.62 10.35
C VAL A 68 15.23 3.82 10.24
N ASP A 69 15.37 4.60 11.32
CA ASP A 69 16.42 5.59 11.44
C ASP A 69 17.74 4.97 11.90
N GLU A 70 18.79 5.79 12.03
CA GLU A 70 20.10 5.40 12.54
C GLU A 70 20.06 4.84 13.97
N GLN A 71 18.99 5.12 14.72
CA GLN A 71 18.77 4.60 16.07
C GLN A 71 17.93 3.30 16.07
N GLY A 72 17.58 2.76 14.90
CA GLY A 72 16.78 1.54 14.74
C GLY A 72 15.29 1.74 15.00
N ARG A 73 14.79 2.97 15.06
CA ARG A 73 13.36 3.26 15.29
C ARG A 73 12.63 3.36 13.97
N ASN A 74 11.39 2.87 13.92
CA ASN A 74 10.56 2.96 12.73
C ASN A 74 10.29 4.43 12.35
N THR A 75 10.70 4.81 11.14
CA THR A 75 10.42 6.11 10.53
C THR A 75 9.26 6.04 9.53
N MET A 76 9.06 4.87 8.95
CA MET A 76 7.91 4.56 8.10
C MET A 76 7.45 3.13 8.35
N VAL A 77 6.15 2.93 8.41
CA VAL A 77 5.49 1.63 8.27
C VAL A 77 4.42 1.74 7.19
N ALA A 78 4.28 0.71 6.37
CA ALA A 78 3.24 0.65 5.38
C ALA A 78 2.59 -0.72 5.28
N GLU A 79 1.31 -0.71 4.94
CA GLU A 79 0.49 -1.88 4.63
C GLU A 79 0.06 -1.81 3.17
N ILE A 80 0.14 -2.92 2.46
CA ILE A 80 -0.18 -3.04 1.05
C ILE A 80 -1.33 -4.04 0.89
N LYS A 81 -2.38 -3.63 0.19
CA LYS A 81 -3.47 -4.51 -0.18
C LYS A 81 -3.71 -4.49 -1.67
N CYS A 82 -3.67 -5.67 -2.29
CA CYS A 82 -4.08 -5.83 -3.68
C CYS A 82 -5.50 -6.40 -3.71
N LEU A 83 -6.46 -5.64 -4.23
CA LEU A 83 -7.82 -6.14 -4.39
C LEU A 83 -7.85 -7.29 -5.41
N GLY A 84 -8.64 -8.32 -5.11
CA GLY A 84 -9.03 -9.36 -6.07
C GLY A 84 -10.53 -9.33 -6.36
N ASP A 85 -10.96 -10.05 -7.40
CA ASP A 85 -12.34 -10.03 -7.91
C ASP A 85 -13.42 -10.47 -6.91
N TYR A 86 -13.04 -11.13 -5.82
CA TYR A 86 -13.98 -11.72 -4.86
C TYR A 86 -13.74 -11.22 -3.43
N SER A 87 -14.35 -10.08 -3.09
CA SER A 87 -15.33 -9.94 -1.98
C SER A 87 -15.27 -8.58 -1.29
N GLN A 88 -16.36 -7.83 -1.45
CA GLN A 88 -16.66 -6.62 -0.70
C GLN A 88 -16.72 -6.88 0.82
N SER A 89 -17.15 -8.07 1.23
CA SER A 89 -17.29 -8.46 2.64
C SER A 89 -15.95 -8.65 3.35
N LYS A 90 -14.93 -9.24 2.71
CA LYS A 90 -13.58 -9.33 3.29
C LYS A 90 -12.86 -7.99 3.33
N CYS A 91 -13.25 -7.04 2.47
CA CYS A 91 -12.57 -5.74 2.39
C CYS A 91 -13.03 -4.76 3.46
N LEU A 92 -14.29 -4.80 3.90
CA LEU A 92 -14.88 -3.76 4.76
C LEU A 92 -15.18 -4.20 6.20
N GLU A 93 -15.41 -5.49 6.43
CA GLU A 93 -15.91 -5.99 7.73
C GLU A 93 -15.15 -7.25 8.19
N GLY A 94 -14.90 -7.34 9.50
CA GLY A 94 -14.21 -8.46 10.15
C GLY A 94 -12.72 -8.24 10.40
N ASP A 95 -12.10 -9.21 11.09
CA ASP A 95 -10.72 -9.14 11.61
C ASP A 95 -9.63 -9.06 10.52
N TRP A 96 -10.00 -9.26 9.25
CA TRP A 96 -9.10 -9.22 8.10
C TRP A 96 -9.46 -8.11 7.10
N SER A 97 -10.30 -7.16 7.52
CA SER A 97 -10.75 -6.03 6.71
C SER A 97 -9.69 -4.95 6.57
N ILE A 98 -9.80 -4.14 5.51
CA ILE A 98 -8.98 -2.94 5.28
C ILE A 98 -9.11 -1.99 6.47
N ARG A 99 -10.31 -1.87 7.05
CA ARG A 99 -10.53 -1.05 8.23
C ARG A 99 -9.70 -1.52 9.43
N ASN A 100 -9.69 -2.83 9.71
CA ASN A 100 -8.88 -3.36 10.81
C ASN A 100 -7.38 -3.19 10.55
N ASP A 101 -6.93 -3.36 9.29
CA ASP A 101 -5.54 -3.10 8.91
C ASP A 101 -5.15 -1.63 9.15
N ILE A 102 -6.04 -0.68 8.85
CA ILE A 102 -5.83 0.75 9.11
C ILE A 102 -5.82 1.07 10.61
N GLU A 103 -6.83 0.61 11.36
CA GLU A 103 -6.92 0.84 12.81
C GLU A 103 -5.69 0.28 13.54
N ARG A 104 -5.19 -0.88 13.11
CA ARG A 104 -3.92 -1.47 13.59
C ARG A 104 -2.74 -0.60 13.23
N LEU A 105 -2.62 -0.17 11.98
CA LEU A 105 -1.51 0.66 11.52
C LEU A 105 -1.42 1.97 12.31
N GLN A 106 -2.56 2.57 12.68
CA GLN A 106 -2.65 3.77 13.51
C GLN A 106 -2.08 3.61 14.93
N GLN A 107 -2.04 2.38 15.47
CA GLN A 107 -1.48 2.11 16.80
C GLN A 107 0.06 2.05 16.80
N VAL A 108 0.70 2.02 15.63
CA VAL A 108 2.15 1.94 15.54
C VAL A 108 2.77 3.30 15.87
N ASP A 109 3.69 3.31 16.82
CA ASP A 109 4.54 4.47 17.12
C ASP A 109 5.57 4.64 16.00
N CYS A 110 5.23 5.49 15.03
CA CYS A 110 6.02 5.74 13.84
C CYS A 110 5.67 7.11 13.27
N SER A 111 6.67 7.82 12.73
CA SER A 111 6.47 9.15 12.15
C SER A 111 5.68 9.16 10.85
N THR A 112 5.62 8.04 10.14
CA THR A 112 4.86 7.91 8.88
C THR A 112 4.22 6.53 8.83
N ARG A 113 2.90 6.52 8.65
CA ARG A 113 2.10 5.30 8.49
C ARG A 113 1.36 5.40 7.18
N LEU A 114 1.56 4.45 6.28
CA LEU A 114 0.97 4.48 4.95
C LEU A 114 0.11 3.26 4.68
N PHE A 115 -1.08 3.47 4.16
CA PHE A 115 -1.87 2.40 3.58
C PHE A 115 -1.86 2.54 2.06
N ILE A 116 -1.55 1.44 1.38
CA ILE A 116 -1.40 1.37 -0.08
C ILE A 116 -2.43 0.37 -0.60
N LEU A 117 -3.43 0.88 -1.30
CA LEU A 117 -4.48 0.08 -1.93
C LEU A 117 -4.24 0.00 -3.43
N VAL A 118 -3.99 -1.20 -3.94
CA VAL A 118 -3.90 -1.48 -5.38
C VAL A 118 -5.23 -2.02 -5.86
N ILE A 119 -5.83 -1.29 -6.81
CA ILE A 119 -7.16 -1.56 -7.37
C ILE A 119 -6.99 -1.92 -8.84
N PRO A 120 -7.08 -3.22 -9.21
CA PRO A 120 -7.05 -3.63 -10.61
C PRO A 120 -8.20 -3.01 -11.40
N HIS A 121 -7.95 -2.66 -12.66
CA HIS A 121 -9.01 -2.37 -13.63
C HIS A 121 -9.55 -3.68 -14.21
N LEU A 122 -10.80 -3.68 -14.64
CA LEU A 122 -11.39 -4.79 -15.36
C LEU A 122 -10.85 -4.83 -16.80
N ASP A 123 -10.61 -6.04 -17.32
CA ASP A 123 -10.11 -6.29 -18.69
C ASP A 123 -11.00 -5.65 -19.76
N GLU A 124 -12.31 -5.56 -19.52
CA GLU A 124 -13.24 -4.85 -20.41
C GLU A 124 -13.31 -3.36 -20.06
N GLY A 125 -12.55 -2.55 -20.82
CA GLY A 125 -12.71 -1.09 -20.85
C GLY A 125 -11.94 -0.31 -19.80
N HIS A 126 -10.95 -0.92 -19.11
CA HIS A 126 -10.11 -0.26 -18.10
C HIS A 126 -10.92 0.45 -17.01
N ALA A 127 -12.09 -0.09 -16.69
CA ALA A 127 -12.97 0.47 -15.68
C ALA A 127 -12.60 -0.09 -14.30
N GLU A 128 -12.55 0.78 -13.30
CA GLU A 128 -12.37 0.38 -11.91
C GLU A 128 -13.58 -0.45 -11.42
N THR A 129 -13.32 -1.43 -10.55
CA THR A 129 -14.39 -2.20 -9.90
C THR A 129 -15.25 -1.31 -8.99
N ARG A 130 -16.54 -1.64 -8.85
CA ARG A 130 -17.45 -0.94 -7.90
C ARG A 130 -16.92 -0.95 -6.46
N VAL A 131 -16.24 -2.02 -6.07
CA VAL A 131 -15.63 -2.17 -4.74
C VAL A 131 -14.44 -1.24 -4.59
N GLY A 132 -13.57 -1.17 -5.60
CA GLY A 132 -12.46 -0.21 -5.65
C GLY A 132 -12.94 1.24 -5.56
N ALA A 133 -13.93 1.59 -6.38
CA ALA A 133 -14.53 2.93 -6.39
C ALA A 133 -15.08 3.32 -5.01
N ARG A 134 -15.75 2.39 -4.32
CA ARG A 134 -16.26 2.60 -2.96
C ARG A 134 -15.11 2.78 -1.97
N LEU A 135 -14.14 1.87 -1.93
CA LEU A 135 -13.01 1.92 -0.99
C LEU A 135 -12.19 3.20 -1.15
N ARG A 136 -12.04 3.70 -2.37
CA ARG A 136 -11.38 4.98 -2.67
C ARG A 136 -12.17 6.18 -2.16
N ALA A 137 -13.50 6.09 -2.10
CA ALA A 137 -14.36 7.17 -1.59
C ALA A 137 -14.38 7.24 -0.05
N GLU A 138 -13.99 6.16 0.63
CA GLU A 138 -13.93 6.13 2.09
C GLU A 138 -12.80 7.04 2.60
N ASN A 139 -13.11 7.82 3.63
CA ASN A 139 -12.13 8.67 4.31
C ASN A 139 -11.68 8.00 5.61
N TRP A 140 -10.69 7.12 5.50
CA TRP A 140 -10.11 6.41 6.65
C TRP A 140 -9.00 7.19 7.36
N ALA A 141 -8.60 8.34 6.82
CA ALA A 141 -7.56 9.17 7.41
C ALA A 141 -8.13 9.94 8.62
N GLY A 142 -7.59 9.68 9.82
CA GLY A 142 -7.95 10.39 11.04
C GLY A 142 -7.45 11.84 11.09
N GLN A 143 -6.56 12.24 10.17
CA GLN A 143 -6.09 13.62 10.02
C GLN A 143 -6.21 14.04 8.55
N GLU A 144 -6.65 15.27 8.32
CA GLU A 144 -6.79 15.85 6.99
C GLU A 144 -5.51 15.71 6.15
N GLY A 145 -5.65 15.08 4.98
CA GLY A 145 -4.88 15.44 3.80
C GLY A 145 -3.49 14.82 3.70
N GLN A 146 -3.41 13.64 3.07
CA GLN A 146 -2.40 13.30 2.06
C GLN A 146 -2.75 11.92 1.46
N ALA A 147 -3.89 11.85 0.77
CA ALA A 147 -4.17 10.73 -0.13
C ALA A 147 -3.70 11.11 -1.54
N VAL A 148 -2.94 10.25 -2.19
CA VAL A 148 -2.53 10.39 -3.59
C VAL A 148 -3.02 9.17 -4.35
N ASP A 149 -3.75 9.44 -5.44
CA ASP A 149 -4.12 8.42 -6.41
C ASP A 149 -3.05 8.40 -7.53
N VAL A 150 -2.45 7.24 -7.74
CA VAL A 150 -1.52 6.95 -8.83
C VAL A 150 -2.30 6.19 -9.89
N ALA A 151 -2.56 6.85 -11.01
CA ALA A 151 -3.16 6.21 -12.17
C ALA A 151 -2.10 5.42 -12.95
N LEU A 152 -2.38 4.13 -13.17
CA LEU A 152 -1.57 3.18 -13.95
C LEU A 152 -2.42 2.65 -15.12
N SER A 153 -1.82 1.94 -16.08
CA SER A 153 -2.57 1.47 -17.27
C SER A 153 -3.59 0.38 -16.96
N SER A 154 -3.30 -0.48 -15.97
CA SER A 154 -4.12 -1.63 -15.58
C SER A 154 -4.64 -1.56 -14.14
N ALA A 155 -4.36 -0.46 -13.42
CA ALA A 155 -4.74 -0.31 -12.02
C ALA A 155 -4.82 1.15 -11.58
N SER A 156 -5.47 1.37 -10.45
CA SER A 156 -5.37 2.60 -9.66
C SER A 156 -4.74 2.25 -8.33
N VAL A 157 -3.71 2.99 -7.91
CA VAL A 157 -3.11 2.82 -6.59
C VAL A 157 -3.43 4.02 -5.74
N ARG A 158 -4.10 3.81 -4.62
CA ARG A 158 -4.37 4.87 -3.65
C ARG A 158 -3.42 4.71 -2.47
N ILE A 159 -2.64 5.75 -2.20
CA ILE A 159 -1.69 5.82 -1.09
C ILE A 159 -2.19 6.89 -0.13
N TRP A 160 -2.41 6.57 1.14
CA TRP A 160 -2.75 7.58 2.13
C TRP A 160 -2.01 7.40 3.45
N ALA A 161 -1.78 8.52 4.12
CA ALA A 161 -1.28 8.54 5.48
C ALA A 161 -2.41 8.25 6.49
N VAL A 162 -2.14 7.41 7.49
CA VAL A 162 -3.13 6.99 8.51
C VAL A 162 -2.79 7.43 9.93
#